data_AF-A0A962K8R3-F1
#
_entry.id   AF-A0A962K8R3-F1
#
_cell.length_a   1.000
_cell.length_b   1.000
_cell.length_c   1.000
_cell.angle_alpha   90.00
_cell.angle_beta   90.00
_cell.angle_gamma   90.00
#
_symmetry.space_group_name_H-M   'P 1'
#
loop_
_entity.id
_entity.type
_entity.pdbx_description
1 polymer ?
#
loop_
_entity_poly.entity_id
_entity_poly.type
_entity_poly.pdbx_seq_one_letter_code
_entity_poly.pdbx_strand_id
1 'polypeptide(L)'
;MKHAVKIALLVTSIFPLHQVLAVEPGNGLTTEWGDPDLQGVWNFSTEIPFERPERFGDREFLTQEEIQDIKARLEADAAAGAVVEADPDFADR
;
A
#
# COMPACT_ATOMS: atom_id res chain seq x y z
N MET A 1 -76.01 -5.54 0.54
CA MET A 1 -75.84 -4.89 1.86
C MET A 1 -74.71 -5.64 2.56
N LYS A 2 -73.45 -5.20 2.53
CA LYS A 2 -72.89 -4.05 3.25
C LYS A 2 -71.68 -3.52 2.46
N HIS A 3 -71.60 -2.19 2.37
CA HIS A 3 -70.53 -1.36 1.83
C HIS A 3 -69.18 -1.66 2.56
N ALA A 4 -67.97 -1.37 2.09
CA ALA A 4 -67.46 -0.45 1.08
C ALA A 4 -65.99 -0.82 0.79
N VAL A 5 -65.51 -0.53 -0.41
CA VAL A 5 -64.08 -0.30 -0.67
C VAL A 5 -63.63 0.90 0.17
N LYS A 6 -62.63 0.71 1.02
CA LYS A 6 -61.81 1.81 1.58
C LYS A 6 -60.33 1.42 1.47
N ILE A 7 -59.76 1.78 0.34
CA ILE A 7 -58.33 1.98 0.13
C ILE A 7 -57.89 3.04 1.16
N ALA A 8 -57.01 2.68 2.09
CA ALA A 8 -56.34 3.64 2.94
C ALA A 8 -54.94 3.11 3.31
N LEU A 9 -53.95 3.66 2.59
CA LEU A 9 -52.59 3.93 3.05
C LEU A 9 -51.76 2.75 3.58
N LEU A 10 -51.20 1.97 2.65
CA LEU A 10 -49.95 1.25 2.87
C LEU A 10 -48.79 2.12 2.38
N VAL A 11 -48.36 3.07 3.21
CA VAL A 11 -47.07 3.77 3.07
C VAL A 11 -46.43 3.87 4.44
N THR A 12 -46.20 2.73 5.08
CA THR A 12 -45.20 2.64 6.15
C THR A 12 -43.85 2.37 5.50
N SER A 13 -43.25 3.47 5.03
CA SER A 13 -41.83 3.76 5.19
C SER A 13 -40.89 2.55 5.09
N ILE A 14 -40.63 2.09 3.86
CA ILE A 14 -39.34 1.49 3.55
C ILE A 14 -38.38 2.67 3.42
N PHE A 15 -37.93 3.20 4.56
CA PHE A 15 -36.66 3.90 4.60
C PHE A 15 -35.63 2.78 4.49
N PRO A 16 -34.92 2.56 3.35
CA PRO A 16 -33.72 1.78 3.42
C PRO A 16 -32.82 2.53 4.40
N LEU A 17 -32.71 1.98 5.60
CA LEU A 17 -31.68 2.28 6.55
C LEU A 17 -30.39 2.16 5.75
N HIS A 18 -29.82 3.31 5.36
CA HIS A 18 -28.51 3.34 4.76
C HIS A 18 -27.60 2.87 5.87
N GLN A 19 -27.27 1.59 5.84
CA GLN A 19 -26.22 1.05 6.68
C GLN A 19 -24.95 1.72 6.20
N VAL A 20 -24.65 2.88 6.79
CA VAL A 20 -23.27 3.36 6.84
C VAL A 20 -22.55 2.25 7.58
N LEU A 21 -21.82 1.43 6.83
CA LEU A 21 -20.84 0.55 7.42
C LEU A 21 -19.84 1.48 8.08
N ALA A 22 -19.97 1.66 9.38
CA ALA A 22 -18.86 2.15 10.18
C ALA A 22 -17.76 1.09 10.01
N VAL A 23 -16.74 1.43 9.25
CA VAL A 23 -15.44 0.79 9.41
C VAL A 23 -15.01 1.20 10.81
N GLU A 24 -15.27 0.33 11.80
CA GLU A 24 -14.57 0.40 13.07
C GLU A 24 -13.09 0.50 12.72
N PRO A 25 -12.35 1.54 13.16
CA PRO A 25 -10.93 1.62 12.88
C PRO A 25 -10.29 0.36 13.46
N GLY A 26 -9.97 -0.59 12.59
CA GLY A 26 -9.39 -1.85 13.00
C GLY A 26 -8.10 -1.54 13.74
N ASN A 27 -7.99 -2.06 14.95
CA ASN A 27 -6.89 -1.87 15.91
C ASN A 27 -5.55 -2.41 15.40
N GLY A 28 -5.08 -1.96 14.24
CA GLY A 28 -3.94 -2.56 13.57
C GLY A 28 -2.88 -1.58 13.10
N LEU A 29 -3.23 -0.33 12.77
CA LEU A 29 -2.30 0.62 12.14
C LEU A 29 -2.61 2.09 12.50
N THR A 30 -3.03 2.36 13.74
CA THR A 30 -3.26 3.72 14.23
C THR A 30 -2.64 3.90 15.62
N THR A 31 -1.99 5.04 15.83
CA THR A 31 -1.40 5.46 17.10
C THR A 31 -2.48 5.81 18.15
N GLU A 32 -2.09 5.91 19.43
CA GLU A 32 -3.01 6.26 20.53
C GLU A 32 -3.64 7.66 20.39
N TRP A 33 -3.06 8.53 19.57
CA TRP A 33 -3.57 9.88 19.27
C TRP A 33 -4.38 9.96 17.97
N GLY A 34 -4.64 8.82 17.32
CA GLY A 34 -5.55 8.70 16.16
C GLY A 34 -4.90 8.85 14.78
N ASP A 35 -3.58 9.08 14.72
CA ASP A 35 -2.83 9.15 13.46
C ASP A 35 -2.45 7.75 12.93
N PRO A 36 -2.21 7.58 11.62
CA PRO A 36 -1.69 6.32 11.07
C PRO A 36 -0.37 5.91 11.73
N ASP A 37 -0.28 4.65 12.12
CA ASP A 37 0.96 4.06 12.65
C ASP A 37 1.87 3.65 11.48
N LEU A 38 2.99 4.34 11.35
CA LEU A 38 4.01 4.12 10.31
C LEU A 38 5.22 3.33 10.83
N GLN A 39 5.09 2.68 11.99
CA GLN A 39 6.11 1.78 12.52
C GLN A 39 6.18 0.48 11.71
N GLY A 40 7.37 -0.11 11.64
CA GLY A 40 7.63 -1.34 10.89
C GLY A 40 9.00 -1.32 10.22
N VAL A 41 9.31 -2.41 9.51
CA VAL A 41 10.55 -2.51 8.74
C VAL A 41 10.33 -1.88 7.36
N TRP A 42 11.01 -0.77 7.13
CA TRP A 42 11.02 -0.08 5.84
C TRP A 42 12.17 -0.61 4.97
N ASN A 43 11.84 -1.04 3.75
CA ASN A 43 12.85 -1.45 2.77
C ASN A 43 13.30 -0.23 1.94
N PHE A 44 14.60 0.05 1.93
CA PHE A 44 15.23 1.12 1.13
C PHE A 44 16.17 0.58 0.04
N SER A 45 15.89 -0.63 -0.49
CA SER A 45 16.70 -1.23 -1.55
C SER A 45 16.52 -0.46 -2.87
N THR A 46 17.31 0.59 -3.05
CA THR A 46 17.45 1.28 -4.33
C THR A 46 18.54 0.60 -5.15
N GLU A 47 18.23 0.33 -6.40
CA GLU A 47 19.18 -0.24 -7.38
C GLU A 47 20.15 0.83 -7.91
N ILE A 48 19.81 2.10 -7.72
CA ILE A 48 20.59 3.25 -8.16
C ILE A 48 21.42 3.75 -6.97
N PRO A 49 22.76 3.72 -7.05
CA PRO A 49 23.62 4.16 -5.96
C PRO A 49 23.49 5.68 -5.75
N PHE A 50 23.66 6.12 -4.50
CA PHE A 50 23.66 7.54 -4.15
C PHE A 50 24.82 8.31 -4.78
N GLU A 51 25.96 7.65 -4.94
CA GLU A 51 27.14 8.22 -5.57
C GLU A 51 27.35 7.62 -6.96
N ARG A 52 27.90 8.44 -7.85
CA ARG A 52 28.25 7.99 -9.20
C ARG A 52 29.38 6.94 -9.11
N PRO A 53 29.21 5.75 -9.73
CA PRO A 53 30.28 4.78 -9.78
C PRO A 53 31.55 5.32 -10.45
N GLU A 54 32.71 5.11 -9.83
CA GLU A 54 34.01 5.63 -10.29
C GLU A 54 34.32 5.28 -11.76
N ARG A 55 33.90 4.09 -12.21
CA ARG A 55 34.07 3.63 -13.60
C ARG A 55 33.47 4.57 -14.65
N PHE A 56 32.49 5.39 -14.27
CA PHE A 56 31.85 6.35 -15.15
C PHE A 56 32.49 7.74 -15.10
N GLY A 57 33.32 8.04 -14.09
CA GLY A 57 34.05 9.30 -13.95
C GLY A 57 33.20 10.54 -14.27
N ASP A 58 33.74 11.42 -15.11
CA ASP A 58 33.08 12.65 -15.55
C ASP A 58 32.15 12.47 -16.77
N ARG A 59 31.91 11.22 -17.20
CA ARG A 59 31.12 10.96 -18.40
C ARG A 59 29.65 11.28 -18.16
N GLU A 60 29.08 12.14 -19.01
CA GLU A 60 27.72 12.63 -18.86
C GLU A 60 26.65 11.57 -19.17
N PHE A 61 26.87 10.75 -20.21
CA PHE A 61 25.89 9.78 -20.71
C PHE A 61 26.42 8.35 -20.74
N LEU A 62 25.51 7.40 -20.56
CA LEU A 62 25.74 5.98 -20.80
C LEU A 62 25.40 5.63 -22.25
N THR A 63 26.04 4.59 -22.79
CA THR A 63 25.62 4.01 -24.07
C THR A 63 24.36 3.19 -23.90
N GLN A 64 23.69 2.89 -25.02
CA GLN A 64 22.47 2.08 -24.99
C GLN A 64 22.76 0.67 -24.45
N GLU A 65 23.89 0.09 -24.85
CA GLU A 65 24.36 -1.23 -24.43
C GLU A 65 24.61 -1.27 -22.92
N GLU A 66 25.30 -0.25 -22.37
CA GLU A 66 25.54 -0.15 -20.92
C GLU A 66 24.25 -0.08 -20.11
N ILE A 67 23.23 0.60 -20.63
CA ILE A 67 21.90 0.65 -20.00
C ILE A 67 21.25 -0.73 -20.03
N GLN A 68 21.35 -1.47 -21.13
CA GLN A 68 20.80 -2.84 -21.21
C GLN A 68 21.49 -3.77 -20.22
N ASP A 69 22.82 -3.71 -20.11
CA ASP A 69 23.58 -4.53 -19.18
C ASP A 69 23.22 -4.24 -17.72
N ILE A 70 23.05 -2.96 -17.37
CA ILE A 70 22.60 -2.56 -16.03
C ILE A 70 21.21 -3.15 -15.76
N LYS A 71 20.25 -2.99 -16.68
CA LYS A 71 18.90 -3.51 -16.51
C LYS A 71 18.88 -5.03 -16.34
N ALA A 72 19.60 -5.76 -17.19
CA ALA A 72 19.69 -7.21 -17.11
C ALA A 72 20.25 -7.69 -15.76
N ARG A 73 21.25 -6.99 -15.21
CA ARG A 73 21.77 -7.28 -13.87
C ARG A 73 20.70 -7.05 -12.79
N LEU A 74 20.02 -5.90 -12.82
CA LEU A 74 19.00 -5.57 -11.83
C LEU A 74 17.83 -6.55 -11.87
N GLU A 75 17.40 -6.97 -13.06
CA GLU A 75 16.37 -7.99 -13.24
C GLU A 75 16.81 -9.35 -12.68
N ALA A 76 18.08 -9.73 -12.87
CA ALA A 76 18.64 -10.96 -12.30
C ALA A 76 18.71 -10.91 -10.76
N ASP A 77 19.13 -9.77 -10.19
CA ASP A 77 19.20 -9.56 -8.74
C ASP A 77 17.80 -9.57 -8.11
N ALA A 78 16.82 -8.93 -8.76
CA ALA A 78 15.42 -8.94 -8.32
C ALA A 78 14.81 -10.36 -8.38
N ALA A 79 15.11 -11.11 -9.45
CA ALA A 79 14.67 -12.50 -9.57
C ALA A 79 15.32 -13.43 -8.54
N ALA A 80 16.54 -13.12 -8.08
CA ALA A 80 17.24 -13.87 -7.05
C ALA A 80 16.65 -13.65 -5.63
N GLY A 81 15.87 -12.59 -5.42
CA GLY A 81 15.04 -12.40 -4.23
C GLY A 81 15.83 -12.45 -2.92
N ALA A 82 16.61 -11.40 -2.62
CA ALA A 82 17.15 -11.24 -1.26
C ALA A 82 15.98 -11.02 -0.28
N VAL A 83 15.59 -12.08 0.43
CA VAL A 83 14.66 -12.00 1.56
C VAL A 83 15.40 -11.33 2.70
N VAL A 84 15.11 -10.05 2.94
CA VAL A 84 15.49 -9.40 4.20
C VAL A 84 14.46 -9.85 5.23
N GLU A 85 14.81 -10.87 6.00
CA GLU A 85 13.99 -11.31 7.14
C GLU A 85 14.06 -10.23 8.22
N ALA A 86 12.89 -9.77 8.67
CA ALA A 86 12.80 -8.79 9.75
C ALA A 86 13.36 -9.43 11.04
N ASP A 87 14.50 -8.95 11.50
CA ASP A 87 15.05 -9.37 12.80
C ASP A 87 14.11 -8.85 13.91
N PRO A 88 13.47 -9.76 14.69
CA PRO A 88 12.49 -9.39 15.69
C PRO A 88 13.07 -8.54 16.83
N ASP A 89 14.40 -8.58 17.03
CA ASP A 89 15.07 -7.83 18.08
C ASP A 89 15.26 -6.34 17.72
N PHE A 90 14.94 -5.92 16.49
CA PHE A 90 14.93 -4.50 16.12
C PHE A 90 13.74 -3.72 16.70
N ALA A 91 12.67 -4.40 17.14
CA ALA A 91 11.51 -3.74 17.75
C ALA A 91 11.77 -3.26 19.19
N ASP A 92 12.82 -3.77 19.85
CA ASP A 92 13.06 -3.63 21.29
C ASP A 92 14.31 -2.77 21.65
N ARG A 93 14.89 -2.02 20.69
CA ARG A 93 16.03 -1.11 20.94
C ARG A 93 15.66 0.36 21.04
#